data_AF-A0A7Y7P714-F1
#
_entry.id   AF-A0A7Y7P714-F1
#
_cell.length_a   1.000
_cell.length_b   1.000
_cell.length_c   1.000
_cell.angle_alpha   90.00
_cell.angle_beta   90.00
_cell.angle_gamma   90.00
#
_symmetry.space_group_name_H-M   'P 1'
#
loop_
_entity.id
_entity.type
_entity.pdbx_description
1 polymer ?
#
loop_
_entity_poly.entity_id
_entity_poly.type
_entity_poly.pdbx_seq_one_letter_code
_entity_poly.pdbx_strand_id
1 'polypeptide(L)'
;MTDPNLGRILIDEGSILYFKVMNIVSLQDNRDYYILEDPNGLKHFIDAEAYATYGIKIGSKLKCKVDKINCTGRILLEPEHPIYVDGQTYFFKVISVNESGVNNNIVVEDIFQNRIEVNIQNIKNQLGKDVESLKAVVIKVKKGRPILEFVD
;
A
#
# COMPACT_ATOMS: atom_id res chain seq x y z
N MET A 1 42.50 -13.23 -0.12
CA MET A 1 41.70 -12.00 0.06
C MET A 1 40.31 -12.30 -0.47
N THR A 2 39.35 -12.53 0.41
CA THR A 2 37.94 -12.72 0.05
C THR A 2 37.30 -11.35 -0.13
N ASP A 3 36.66 -11.11 -1.28
CA ASP A 3 35.88 -9.90 -1.54
C ASP A 3 34.80 -9.75 -0.46
N PRO A 4 34.77 -8.65 0.32
CA PRO A 4 33.74 -8.42 1.34
C PRO A 4 32.33 -8.25 0.76
N ASN A 5 32.17 -8.18 -0.57
CA ASN A 5 30.87 -8.14 -1.25
C ASN A 5 30.36 -9.52 -1.69
N LEU A 6 31.12 -10.61 -1.46
CA LEU A 6 30.69 -11.97 -1.78
C LEU A 6 29.64 -12.45 -0.77
N GLY A 7 28.39 -11.98 -0.91
CA GLY A 7 27.25 -12.42 -0.11
C GLY A 7 26.17 -11.39 0.21
N ARG A 8 26.31 -10.12 -0.21
CA ARG A 8 25.25 -9.11 0.00
C ARG A 8 24.20 -9.18 -1.09
N ILE A 9 22.93 -9.15 -0.68
CA ILE A 9 21.80 -9.04 -1.60
C ILE A 9 21.68 -7.58 -2.05
N LEU A 10 21.64 -7.35 -3.35
CA LEU A 10 21.36 -6.03 -3.93
C LEU A 10 19.88 -5.68 -3.68
N ILE A 11 19.63 -4.48 -3.14
CA ILE A 11 18.28 -3.97 -2.87
C ILE A 11 18.03 -2.80 -3.79
N ASP A 12 17.14 -2.99 -4.77
CA ASP A 12 16.80 -2.00 -5.80
C ASP A 12 15.32 -1.58 -5.70
N GLU A 13 15.00 -0.39 -6.19
CA GLU A 13 13.60 0.04 -6.36
C GLU A 13 12.80 -0.94 -7.22
N GLY A 14 11.56 -1.22 -6.82
CA GLY A 14 10.69 -2.20 -7.45
C GLY A 14 10.95 -3.65 -7.09
N SER A 15 12.09 -3.97 -6.44
CA SER A 15 12.37 -5.34 -6.01
C SER A 15 11.42 -5.79 -4.89
N ILE A 16 11.13 -7.10 -4.86
CA ILE A 16 10.29 -7.71 -3.84
C ILE A 16 11.14 -8.65 -3.01
N LEU A 17 11.22 -8.39 -1.70
CA LEU A 17 12.07 -9.11 -0.77
C LEU A 17 11.31 -9.49 0.50
N TYR A 18 11.83 -10.45 1.25
CA TYR A 18 11.32 -10.80 2.57
C TYR A 18 12.13 -10.10 3.66
N PHE A 19 11.42 -9.48 4.59
CA PHE A 19 11.98 -8.81 5.76
C PHE A 19 11.51 -9.54 7.02
N LYS A 20 12.36 -9.64 8.03
CA LYS A 20 11.96 -10.20 9.32
C LYS A 20 11.34 -9.11 10.19
N VAL A 21 10.15 -9.34 10.73
CA VAL A 21 9.51 -8.41 11.67
C VAL A 21 10.15 -8.59 13.05
N MET A 22 10.89 -7.60 13.52
CA MET A 22 11.72 -7.74 14.72
C MET A 22 11.02 -7.29 15.99
N ASN A 23 10.37 -6.11 15.93
CA ASN A 23 9.67 -5.52 17.07
C ASN A 23 8.72 -4.41 16.58
N ILE A 24 7.97 -3.84 17.50
CA ILE A 24 7.24 -2.57 17.34
C ILE A 24 7.79 -1.54 18.35
N VAL A 25 7.95 -0.29 17.92
CA VAL A 25 8.43 0.80 18.78
C VAL A 25 7.63 2.08 18.57
N SER A 26 7.35 2.79 19.65
CA SER A 26 6.77 4.13 19.60
C SER A 26 7.89 5.18 19.51
N LEU A 27 7.82 6.07 18.52
CA LEU A 27 8.78 7.17 18.36
C LEU A 27 8.22 8.49 18.91
N GLN A 28 9.04 9.55 18.92
CA GLN A 28 8.71 10.86 19.50
C GLN A 28 7.54 11.57 18.80
N ASP A 29 7.12 11.09 17.63
CA ASP A 29 5.95 11.57 16.89
C ASP A 29 4.64 10.93 17.37
N ASN A 30 4.66 10.18 18.48
CA ASN A 30 3.54 9.40 19.02
C ASN A 30 2.97 8.39 18.02
N ARG A 31 3.82 7.88 17.11
CA ARG A 31 3.45 6.82 16.19
C ARG A 31 4.24 5.56 16.48
N ASP A 32 3.57 4.43 16.25
CA ASP A 32 4.19 3.13 16.32
C ASP A 32 4.76 2.73 14.98
N TYR A 33 5.94 2.10 15.01
CA TYR A 33 6.63 1.62 13.82
C TYR A 33 7.03 0.17 14.01
N TYR A 34 6.80 -0.66 12.99
CA TYR A 34 7.43 -1.96 12.92
C TYR A 34 8.91 -1.80 12.55
N ILE A 35 9.78 -2.49 13.30
CA ILE A 35 11.18 -2.67 12.95
C ILE A 35 11.29 -3.90 12.07
N LEU A 36 11.74 -3.71 10.84
CA LEU A 36 11.98 -4.76 9.86
C LEU A 36 13.49 -4.95 9.68
N GLU A 37 13.95 -6.19 9.58
CA GLU A 37 15.34 -6.51 9.24
C GLU A 37 15.39 -7.09 7.83
N ASP A 38 16.23 -6.52 6.98
CA ASP A 38 16.44 -6.98 5.61
C ASP A 38 17.42 -8.18 5.54
N PRO A 39 17.58 -8.82 4.37
CA PRO A 39 18.49 -9.95 4.22
C PRO A 39 19.98 -9.65 4.51
N ASN A 40 20.38 -8.38 4.50
CA ASN A 40 21.73 -7.94 4.83
C ASN A 40 21.88 -7.55 6.32
N GLY A 41 20.82 -7.70 7.12
CA GLY A 41 20.79 -7.36 8.54
C GLY A 41 20.56 -5.87 8.85
N LEU A 42 20.22 -5.05 7.84
CA LEU A 42 19.89 -3.63 8.08
C LEU A 42 18.45 -3.49 8.55
N LYS A 43 18.23 -2.53 9.46
CA LYS A 43 16.92 -2.26 10.05
C LYS A 43 16.20 -1.13 9.31
N HIS A 44 14.92 -1.34 9.08
CA HIS A 44 14.01 -0.42 8.41
C HIS A 44 12.76 -0.20 9.27
N PHE A 45 12.08 0.92 9.06
CA PHE A 45 10.86 1.25 9.79
C PHE A 45 9.68 1.42 8.82
N ILE A 46 8.55 0.84 9.18
CA ILE A 46 7.26 1.09 8.52
C ILE A 46 6.21 1.50 9.56
N ASP A 47 5.33 2.42 9.19
CA ASP A 47 4.25 2.95 10.04
C ASP A 47 3.27 1.83 10.42
N ALA A 48 3.13 1.52 11.71
CA ALA A 48 2.31 0.40 12.15
C ALA A 48 0.80 0.66 11.96
N GLU A 49 0.36 1.91 12.07
CA GLU A 49 -1.05 2.29 11.91
C GLU A 49 -1.51 2.06 10.47
N ALA A 50 -0.66 2.43 9.50
CA ALA A 50 -0.94 2.25 8.07
C ALA A 50 -1.19 0.77 7.67
N TYR A 51 -0.65 -0.19 8.43
CA TYR A 51 -0.74 -1.61 8.13
C TYR A 51 -1.44 -2.41 9.24
N ALA A 52 -2.22 -1.76 10.09
CA ALA A 52 -2.87 -2.41 11.24
C ALA A 52 -3.77 -3.59 10.83
N THR A 53 -4.42 -3.50 9.66
CA THR A 53 -5.32 -4.54 9.14
C THR A 53 -4.60 -5.73 8.49
N TYR A 54 -3.27 -5.69 8.35
CA TYR A 54 -2.50 -6.73 7.65
C TYR A 54 -2.20 -7.94 8.55
N GLY A 55 -2.46 -7.83 9.86
CA GLY A 55 -2.18 -8.91 10.80
C GLY A 55 -0.70 -9.24 10.91
N ILE A 56 0.18 -8.23 10.78
CA ILE A 56 1.64 -8.37 10.90
C ILE A 56 1.99 -8.87 12.31
N LYS A 57 2.84 -9.91 12.39
CA LYS A 57 3.26 -10.54 13.66
C LYS A 57 4.76 -10.42 13.85
N ILE A 58 5.19 -10.05 15.05
CA ILE A 58 6.61 -10.08 15.43
C ILE A 58 7.16 -11.51 15.27
N GLY A 59 8.36 -11.62 14.73
CA GLY A 59 9.05 -12.88 14.42
C GLY A 59 8.69 -13.47 13.05
N SER A 60 7.67 -12.95 12.35
CA SER A 60 7.32 -13.44 11.02
C SER A 60 8.21 -12.88 9.91
N LYS A 61 8.09 -13.43 8.71
CA LYS A 61 8.60 -12.82 7.48
C LYS A 61 7.48 -12.03 6.82
N LEU A 62 7.77 -10.79 6.45
CA LEU A 62 6.90 -9.89 5.72
C LEU A 62 7.46 -9.68 4.31
N LYS A 63 6.65 -9.92 3.29
CA LYS A 63 7.03 -9.67 1.90
C LYS A 63 6.77 -8.19 1.60
N CYS A 64 7.79 -7.46 1.16
CA CYS A 64 7.68 -6.03 0.87
C CYS A 64 8.23 -5.72 -0.52
N LYS A 65 7.59 -4.78 -1.20
CA LYS A 65 8.14 -4.07 -2.36
C LYS A 65 9.02 -2.94 -1.86
N VAL A 66 10.20 -2.77 -2.45
CA VAL A 66 11.02 -1.58 -2.29
C VAL A 66 10.38 -0.47 -3.12
N ASP A 67 9.55 0.36 -2.49
CA ASP A 67 8.78 1.40 -3.18
C ASP A 67 9.70 2.52 -3.69
N LYS A 68 10.66 2.94 -2.87
CA LYS A 68 11.58 4.02 -3.20
C LYS A 68 12.87 3.96 -2.37
N ILE A 69 13.99 4.36 -2.96
CA ILE A 69 15.26 4.63 -2.30
C ILE A 69 15.53 6.12 -2.52
N ASN A 70 15.51 6.90 -1.44
CA ASN A 70 15.73 8.34 -1.55
C ASN A 70 17.22 8.70 -1.71
N CYS A 71 17.53 9.98 -1.93
CA CYS A 71 18.90 10.45 -2.11
C CYS A 71 19.83 10.24 -0.89
N THR A 72 19.27 9.96 0.30
CA THR A 72 20.04 9.64 1.51
C THR A 72 20.22 8.12 1.70
N GLY A 73 19.79 7.30 0.73
CA GLY A 73 19.82 5.84 0.81
C GLY A 73 18.75 5.24 1.72
N ARG A 74 17.77 6.03 2.20
CA ARG A 74 16.66 5.50 2.99
C ARG A 74 15.70 4.75 2.09
N ILE A 75 15.44 3.51 2.46
CA ILE A 75 14.53 2.61 1.77
C ILE A 75 13.11 2.80 2.32
N LEU A 76 12.16 3.08 1.44
CA LEU A 76 10.74 3.07 1.72
C LEU A 76 10.17 1.73 1.25
N LEU A 77 9.47 1.06 2.14
CA LEU A 77 8.93 -0.28 1.94
C LEU A 77 7.40 -0.22 1.94
N GLU A 78 6.79 -0.92 0.98
CA GLU A 78 5.35 -1.19 0.95
C GLU A 78 5.17 -2.70 1.13
N PRO A 79 4.65 -3.16 2.28
CA PRO A 79 4.26 -4.55 2.47
C PRO A 79 3.27 -5.01 1.38
N GLU A 80 3.38 -6.26 0.95
CA GLU A 80 2.38 -6.85 0.06
C GLU A 80 1.01 -6.78 0.71
N HIS A 81 0.05 -6.21 -0.01
CA HIS A 81 -1.30 -6.05 0.50
C HIS A 81 -1.96 -7.44 0.57
N PRO A 82 -2.62 -7.81 1.69
CA PRO A 82 -3.18 -9.15 1.88
C PRO A 82 -4.29 -9.53 0.88
N ILE A 83 -4.99 -8.53 0.33
CA ILE A 83 -6.12 -8.71 -0.61
C ILE A 83 -5.85 -8.12 -2.02
N TYR A 84 -5.47 -6.84 -2.11
CA TYR A 84 -5.29 -6.12 -3.37
C TYR A 84 -3.92 -6.36 -4.01
N VAL A 85 -3.91 -6.50 -5.33
CA VAL A 85 -2.70 -6.66 -6.14
C VAL A 85 -2.68 -5.58 -7.21
N ASP A 86 -1.52 -4.94 -7.40
CA ASP A 86 -1.31 -3.93 -8.44
C ASP A 86 -1.71 -4.48 -9.83
N GLY A 87 -2.48 -3.71 -10.59
CA GLY A 87 -3.02 -4.06 -11.90
C GLY A 87 -4.26 -4.97 -11.90
N GLN A 88 -4.67 -5.50 -10.74
CA GLN A 88 -5.86 -6.36 -10.67
C GLN A 88 -7.15 -5.55 -10.45
N THR A 89 -8.26 -6.14 -10.87
CA THR A 89 -9.58 -5.51 -10.81
C THR A 89 -10.44 -6.12 -9.70
N TYR A 90 -11.12 -5.25 -8.94
CA TYR A 90 -11.98 -5.65 -7.83
C TYR A 90 -13.29 -4.85 -7.85
N PHE A 91 -14.30 -5.35 -7.14
CA PHE A 91 -15.53 -4.60 -6.86
C PHE A 91 -15.40 -3.88 -5.52
N PHE A 92 -15.77 -2.61 -5.51
CA PHE A 92 -15.79 -1.76 -4.33
C PHE A 92 -17.21 -1.27 -4.08
N LYS A 93 -17.63 -1.26 -2.82
CA LYS A 93 -18.98 -0.81 -2.44
C LYS A 93 -19.04 0.72 -2.56
N VAL A 94 -20.07 1.24 -3.22
CA VAL A 94 -20.29 2.68 -3.33
C VAL A 94 -20.93 3.20 -2.04
N ILE A 95 -20.37 4.28 -1.51
CA ILE A 95 -20.88 4.97 -0.32
C ILE A 95 -21.58 6.27 -0.68
N SER A 96 -21.01 7.03 -1.62
CA SER A 96 -21.62 8.26 -2.11
C SER A 96 -21.09 8.64 -3.48
N VAL A 97 -21.94 9.28 -4.27
CA VAL A 97 -21.61 9.94 -5.53
C VAL A 97 -21.81 11.45 -5.32
N ASN A 98 -20.77 12.27 -5.52
CA ASN A 98 -20.96 13.73 -5.53
C ASN A 98 -20.72 14.27 -6.94
N GLU A 99 -21.79 14.80 -7.52
CA GLU A 99 -21.80 15.42 -8.84
C GLU A 99 -21.92 16.94 -8.65
N SER A 100 -20.80 17.60 -8.37
CA SER A 100 -20.73 19.06 -8.38
C SER A 100 -19.97 19.42 -9.63
N GLY A 101 -20.64 19.85 -10.71
CA GLY A 101 -20.15 19.87 -12.12
C GLY A 101 -18.79 20.49 -12.47
N VAL A 102 -17.95 20.84 -11.50
CA VAL A 102 -16.52 21.16 -11.59
C VAL A 102 -15.63 19.95 -11.19
N ASN A 103 -16.06 19.11 -10.26
CA ASN A 103 -15.39 17.88 -9.80
C ASN A 103 -16.43 16.81 -9.46
N ASN A 104 -16.47 15.75 -10.26
CA ASN A 104 -17.26 14.56 -9.92
C ASN A 104 -16.36 13.58 -9.17
N ASN A 105 -16.76 13.18 -7.97
CA ASN A 105 -16.06 12.17 -7.19
C ASN A 105 -17.04 11.10 -6.68
N ILE A 106 -16.51 9.89 -6.51
CA ILE A 106 -17.20 8.79 -5.85
C ILE A 106 -16.37 8.41 -4.65
N VAL A 107 -17.06 8.17 -3.54
CA VAL A 107 -16.49 7.54 -2.38
C VAL A 107 -16.89 6.08 -2.40
N VAL A 108 -15.90 5.20 -2.47
CA VAL A 108 -16.07 3.76 -2.29
C VAL A 108 -15.49 3.29 -0.97
N GLU A 109 -15.92 2.12 -0.53
CA GLU A 109 -15.44 1.41 0.65
C GLU A 109 -14.70 0.15 0.23
N ASP A 110 -13.50 -0.04 0.79
CA ASP A 110 -12.70 -1.25 0.60
C ASP A 110 -13.06 -2.33 1.64
N ILE A 111 -12.46 -3.53 1.55
CA ILE A 111 -12.75 -4.64 2.47
C ILE A 111 -12.31 -4.39 3.92
N PHE A 112 -11.49 -3.36 4.13
CA PHE A 112 -11.03 -2.89 5.43
C PHE A 112 -11.81 -1.66 5.92
N GLN A 113 -12.95 -1.34 5.28
CA GLN A 113 -13.82 -0.21 5.58
C GLN A 113 -13.14 1.16 5.39
N ASN A 114 -12.05 1.21 4.62
CA ASN A 114 -11.44 2.48 4.22
C ASN A 114 -12.33 3.16 3.19
N ARG A 115 -12.63 4.43 3.43
CA ARG A 115 -13.25 5.32 2.44
C ARG A 115 -12.18 5.82 1.45
N ILE A 116 -12.42 5.61 0.17
CA ILE A 116 -11.52 5.96 -0.92
C ILE A 116 -12.27 6.89 -1.86
N GLU A 117 -11.77 8.11 -2.00
CA GLU A 117 -12.29 9.08 -2.96
C GLU A 117 -11.59 8.90 -4.30
N VAL A 118 -12.38 8.71 -5.36
CA VAL A 118 -11.89 8.53 -6.72
C VAL A 118 -12.51 9.62 -7.59
N ASN A 119 -11.66 10.33 -8.33
CA ASN A 119 -12.08 11.35 -9.27
C ASN A 119 -12.58 10.72 -10.58
N ILE A 120 -13.71 11.20 -11.08
CA ILE A 120 -14.46 10.59 -12.19
C ILE A 120 -14.42 11.49 -13.42
N GLN A 121 -13.33 12.22 -13.65
CA GLN A 121 -13.22 13.09 -14.82
C GLN A 121 -13.47 12.38 -16.17
N ASN A 122 -13.38 11.04 -16.23
CA ASN A 122 -13.53 10.26 -17.45
C ASN A 122 -14.71 9.27 -17.52
N ILE A 123 -15.47 8.98 -16.43
CA ILE A 123 -16.69 8.16 -16.58
C ILE A 123 -17.78 9.09 -17.13
N LYS A 124 -17.75 9.26 -18.44
CA LYS A 124 -18.74 10.01 -19.19
C LYS A 124 -20.07 9.27 -19.13
N ASN A 125 -20.86 9.62 -18.13
CA ASN A 125 -22.28 9.28 -17.97
C ASN A 125 -22.53 7.82 -17.56
N GLN A 126 -23.52 7.64 -16.68
CA GLN A 126 -24.14 6.37 -16.25
C GLN A 126 -23.64 5.72 -14.94
N LEU A 127 -23.31 6.50 -13.92
CA LEU A 127 -23.65 6.02 -12.58
C LEU A 127 -25.12 6.33 -12.31
N GLY A 128 -25.96 5.30 -12.36
CA GLY A 128 -27.32 5.39 -11.86
C GLY A 128 -27.30 5.74 -10.36
N LYS A 129 -28.38 6.36 -9.87
CA LYS A 129 -28.51 6.72 -8.45
C LYS A 129 -28.45 5.51 -7.49
N ASP A 130 -28.59 4.30 -8.02
CA ASP A 130 -28.72 3.05 -7.27
C ASP A 130 -27.50 2.10 -7.42
N VAL A 131 -26.34 2.61 -7.86
CA VAL A 131 -25.13 1.76 -7.97
C VAL A 131 -24.62 1.40 -6.58
N GLU A 132 -24.72 0.12 -6.22
CA GLU A 132 -24.22 -0.40 -4.94
C GLU A 132 -22.72 -0.73 -4.95
N SER A 133 -22.17 -1.06 -6.12
CA SER A 133 -20.75 -1.39 -6.27
C SER A 133 -20.19 -1.01 -7.63
N LEU A 134 -18.88 -0.74 -7.69
CA LEU A 134 -18.16 -0.38 -8.89
C LEU A 134 -16.93 -1.24 -9.08
N LYS A 135 -16.63 -1.50 -10.35
CA LYS A 135 -15.43 -2.19 -10.77
C LYS A 135 -14.28 -1.20 -10.91
N ALA A 136 -13.16 -1.45 -10.24
CA ALA A 136 -11.97 -0.60 -10.33
C ALA A 136 -10.69 -1.42 -10.37
N VAL A 137 -9.72 -0.96 -11.16
CA VAL A 137 -8.36 -1.48 -11.18
C VAL A 137 -7.59 -0.86 -10.02
N VAL A 138 -6.88 -1.68 -9.25
CA VAL A 138 -5.90 -1.21 -8.27
C VAL A 138 -4.64 -0.82 -9.04
N ILE A 139 -4.45 0.47 -9.28
CA ILE A 139 -3.27 0.98 -9.98
C ILE A 139 -2.01 0.73 -9.16
N LYS A 140 -2.11 0.95 -7.85
CA LYS A 140 -1.09 0.58 -6.88
C LYS A 140 -1.64 0.60 -5.46
N VAL A 141 -0.99 -0.11 -4.55
CA VAL A 141 -1.17 0.10 -3.10
C VAL A 141 -0.16 1.12 -2.59
N LYS A 142 -0.61 2.03 -1.72
CA LYS A 142 0.25 3.01 -1.03
C LYS A 142 -0.19 3.17 0.42
N LYS A 143 0.75 2.97 1.36
CA LYS A 143 0.49 2.98 2.81
C LYS A 143 -0.71 2.14 3.19
N GLY A 144 -0.77 0.94 2.63
CA GLY A 144 -1.82 -0.03 2.92
C GLY A 144 -3.15 0.21 2.21
N ARG A 145 -3.31 1.31 1.46
CA ARG A 145 -4.57 1.69 0.78
C ARG A 145 -4.45 1.56 -0.73
N PRO A 146 -5.45 0.97 -1.43
CA PRO A 146 -5.41 0.90 -2.88
C PRO A 146 -5.71 2.27 -3.50
N ILE A 147 -4.96 2.60 -4.53
CA ILE A 147 -5.22 3.73 -5.44
C ILE A 147 -5.94 3.14 -6.65
N LEU A 148 -7.12 3.68 -6.94
CA LEU A 148 -8.08 3.09 -7.86
C LEU A 148 -8.21 3.91 -9.15
N GLU A 149 -8.45 3.20 -10.23
CA GLU A 149 -8.96 3.74 -11.49
C GLU A 149 -10.20 2.95 -11.89
N PHE A 150 -11.31 3.63 -12.14
CA PHE A 150 -12.53 2.95 -12.55
C PHE A 150 -12.43 2.43 -13.99
N VAL A 151 -13.03 1.27 -14.22
CA VAL A 151 -13.18 0.68 -15.54
C VAL A 151 -14.65 0.59 -15.90
N ASP A 152 -14.96 0.84 -17.16
CA ASP A 152 -16.30 0.69 -17.74
C ASP A 152 -16.77 -0.78 -17.75
#